data_AF-A0A2T4I632-F1
#
_entry.id   AF-A0A2T4I632-F1
#
_cell.length_a   1.000
_cell.length_b   1.000
_cell.length_c   1.000
_cell.angle_alpha   90.00
_cell.angle_beta   90.00
_cell.angle_gamma   90.00
#
_symmetry.space_group_name_H-M   'P 1'
#
loop_
_entity.id
_entity.type
_entity.pdbx_description
1 polymer ?
#
loop_
_entity_poly.entity_id
_entity_poly.type
_entity_poly.pdbx_seq_one_letter_code
_entity_poly.pdbx_strand_id
1 'polypeptide(L)'
;MSGIYLAYSLADGDRAAKIAEGLRAAGYSLWWDRDIQPGQDRKAAIAGAMADARLCLICWSRTSVDDDTGADVIDEAEAAKERGAYLGLLLDKVELPFGFGGHEPVDVAPFRGTAGEVGAVVAAARDFMASGQAAPVALPEPPPPPGRPINKAWVAGAIGALVLAGAIGFFLLRSAAPSLAQKVEPHLARIDCAWLHVDPIQSGADGHIGLIGVAGDPAAARQMVLDVAGAENLTVRSVSIDKVATIDPRECPAIDEPRRLRKLPGGRLRVTGDPFFLDPATGQSLARVAISLAAKDKSVALFGVEPSGVVTWALPDAKAIDALKDADVGLVKAGNGKWEFNIYPDHLGWTGLFVVVGDRPLAKAMPQGTVQPSAEFARTLRAATASGEWDADMIWFRIDSR
;
A
#
# COMPACT_ATOMS: atom_id res chain seq x y z
N MET A 1 -28.02 -17.68 -19.10
CA MET A 1 -27.77 -16.75 -17.98
C MET A 1 -27.27 -17.55 -16.79
N SER A 2 -25.97 -17.48 -16.51
CA SER A 2 -25.34 -18.07 -15.33
C SER A 2 -25.52 -17.13 -14.14
N GLY A 3 -26.00 -17.63 -13.01
CA GLY A 3 -26.13 -16.86 -11.78
C GLY A 3 -24.79 -16.70 -11.07
N ILE A 4 -23.87 -17.65 -11.27
CA ILE A 4 -22.57 -17.71 -10.61
C ILE A 4 -21.44 -17.84 -11.66
N TYR A 5 -20.38 -17.04 -11.50
CA TYR A 5 -19.08 -17.18 -12.14
C TYR A 5 -18.08 -17.70 -11.11
N LEU A 6 -17.25 -18.69 -11.45
CA LEU A 6 -16.23 -19.26 -10.56
C LEU A 6 -14.83 -18.99 -11.09
N ALA A 7 -14.09 -18.14 -10.39
CA ALA A 7 -12.68 -17.85 -10.63
C ALA A 7 -11.79 -18.74 -9.76
N TYR A 8 -10.73 -19.31 -10.33
CA TYR A 8 -9.79 -20.16 -9.61
C TYR A 8 -8.46 -20.25 -10.38
N SER A 9 -7.37 -20.56 -9.68
CA SER A 9 -6.08 -20.79 -10.36
C SER A 9 -6.09 -22.13 -11.09
N LEU A 10 -5.37 -22.26 -12.20
CA LEU A 10 -5.33 -23.52 -12.97
C LEU A 10 -4.93 -24.74 -12.11
N ALA A 11 -4.04 -24.54 -11.14
CA ALA A 11 -3.59 -25.58 -10.21
C ALA A 11 -4.70 -26.09 -9.27
N ASP A 12 -5.81 -25.36 -9.14
CA ASP A 12 -6.95 -25.70 -8.29
C ASP A 12 -8.09 -26.41 -9.01
N GLY A 13 -7.91 -26.82 -10.27
CA GLY A 13 -8.98 -27.38 -11.10
C GLY A 13 -9.79 -28.51 -10.45
N ASP A 14 -9.14 -29.43 -9.73
CA ASP A 14 -9.84 -30.50 -9.02
C ASP A 14 -10.66 -30.00 -7.82
N ARG A 15 -10.18 -28.97 -7.13
CA ARG A 15 -10.90 -28.32 -6.01
C ARG A 15 -12.10 -27.54 -6.55
N ALA A 16 -11.88 -26.76 -7.60
CA ALA A 16 -12.91 -26.01 -8.31
C ALA A 16 -14.00 -26.91 -8.88
N ALA A 17 -13.65 -28.09 -9.40
CA ALA A 17 -14.61 -29.08 -9.89
C ALA A 17 -15.60 -29.54 -8.81
N LYS A 18 -15.11 -29.82 -7.59
CA LYS A 18 -15.98 -30.22 -6.47
C LYS A 18 -16.93 -29.11 -6.04
N ILE A 19 -16.46 -27.86 -6.05
CA ILE A 19 -17.28 -26.67 -5.79
C ILE A 19 -18.36 -26.55 -6.88
N ALA A 20 -17.97 -26.69 -8.14
CA ALA A 20 -18.86 -26.59 -9.27
C ALA A 20 -19.97 -27.65 -9.25
N GLU A 21 -19.62 -28.90 -8.96
CA GLU A 21 -20.57 -30.00 -8.77
C GLU A 21 -21.56 -29.71 -7.64
N GLY A 22 -21.06 -29.24 -6.49
CA GLY A 22 -21.90 -28.88 -5.34
C GLY A 22 -22.90 -27.76 -5.63
N LEU A 23 -22.45 -26.68 -6.27
CA LEU A 23 -23.30 -25.55 -6.65
C LEU A 23 -24.36 -25.96 -7.68
N ARG A 24 -23.99 -26.79 -8.67
CA ARG A 24 -24.94 -27.32 -9.68
C ARG A 24 -25.96 -28.27 -9.05
N ALA A 25 -25.53 -29.16 -8.14
CA ALA A 25 -26.43 -30.06 -7.41
C ALA A 25 -27.44 -29.30 -6.54
N ALA A 26 -27.06 -28.11 -6.06
CA ALA A 26 -27.94 -27.19 -5.34
C ALA A 26 -28.86 -26.35 -6.25
N GLY A 27 -28.78 -26.52 -7.58
CA GLY A 27 -29.66 -25.89 -8.56
C GLY A 27 -29.16 -24.54 -9.11
N TYR A 28 -27.92 -24.14 -8.83
CA TYR A 28 -27.37 -22.91 -9.40
C TYR A 28 -26.86 -23.10 -10.83
N SER A 29 -27.09 -22.10 -11.68
CA SER A 29 -26.40 -21.99 -12.97
C SER A 29 -25.01 -21.40 -12.76
N LEU A 30 -23.99 -22.13 -13.19
CA LEU A 30 -22.58 -21.84 -12.97
C LEU A 30 -21.83 -21.78 -14.29
N TRP A 31 -20.96 -20.78 -14.42
CA TRP A 31 -19.95 -20.68 -15.48
C TRP A 31 -18.53 -20.67 -14.87
N TRP A 32 -17.60 -21.35 -15.54
CA TRP A 32 -16.17 -21.38 -15.24
C TRP A 32 -15.39 -21.72 -16.53
N ASP A 33 -14.08 -21.52 -16.53
CA ASP A 33 -13.21 -21.64 -17.72
C ASP A 33 -13.38 -22.94 -18.55
N ARG A 34 -13.80 -24.05 -17.94
CA ARG A 34 -14.08 -25.33 -18.62
C ARG A 34 -15.35 -25.32 -19.48
N ASP A 35 -16.17 -24.29 -19.38
CA ASP A 35 -17.38 -24.12 -20.20
C ASP A 35 -17.08 -23.34 -21.51
N ILE A 36 -15.85 -22.83 -21.70
CA ILE A 36 -15.41 -22.15 -22.93
C ILE A 36 -15.41 -23.14 -24.09
N GLN A 37 -16.08 -22.78 -25.19
CA GLN A 37 -16.16 -23.64 -26.38
C GLN A 37 -14.90 -23.52 -27.24
N PRO A 38 -14.47 -24.61 -27.90
CA PRO A 38 -13.35 -24.56 -28.85
C PRO A 38 -13.56 -23.48 -29.92
N GLY A 39 -12.56 -22.62 -30.09
CA GLY A 39 -12.60 -21.52 -31.08
C GLY A 39 -13.22 -20.21 -30.59
N GLN A 40 -13.69 -20.13 -29.34
CA GLN A 40 -14.07 -18.84 -28.73
C GLN A 40 -12.84 -18.06 -28.28
N ASP A 41 -12.91 -16.73 -28.38
CA ASP A 41 -11.94 -15.86 -27.73
C ASP A 41 -12.11 -15.96 -26.21
N ARG A 42 -11.05 -16.43 -25.53
CA ARG A 42 -11.06 -16.71 -24.09
C ARG A 42 -11.38 -15.47 -23.27
N LYS A 43 -10.78 -14.32 -23.61
CA LYS A 43 -10.95 -13.07 -22.85
C LYS A 43 -12.38 -12.56 -23.00
N ALA A 44 -12.93 -12.57 -24.21
CA ALA A 44 -14.31 -12.17 -24.47
C ALA A 44 -15.32 -13.10 -23.78
N ALA A 45 -15.07 -14.41 -23.76
CA ALA A 45 -15.93 -15.38 -23.09
C ALA A 45 -15.96 -15.17 -21.56
N ILE A 46 -14.80 -14.97 -20.94
CA ILE A 46 -14.67 -14.65 -19.51
C ILE A 46 -15.38 -13.34 -19.19
N ALA A 47 -15.08 -12.26 -19.93
CA ALA A 47 -15.69 -10.96 -19.70
C ALA A 47 -17.23 -11.00 -19.80
N GLY A 48 -17.76 -11.71 -20.81
CA GLY A 48 -19.20 -11.91 -20.97
C GLY A 48 -19.82 -12.71 -19.81
N ALA A 49 -19.19 -13.81 -19.42
CA ALA A 49 -19.68 -14.64 -18.31
C ALA A 49 -19.66 -13.90 -16.98
N MET A 50 -18.62 -13.12 -16.71
CA MET A 50 -18.54 -12.27 -15.52
C MET A 50 -19.64 -11.21 -15.55
N ALA A 51 -19.83 -10.51 -16.68
CA ALA A 51 -20.83 -9.46 -16.82
C ALA A 51 -22.27 -9.98 -16.57
N ASP A 52 -22.56 -11.20 -17.01
CA ASP A 52 -23.86 -11.86 -16.83
C ASP A 52 -24.05 -12.42 -15.41
N ALA A 53 -22.96 -12.76 -14.71
CA ALA A 53 -23.03 -13.37 -13.39
C ALA A 53 -23.47 -12.38 -12.31
N ARG A 54 -24.39 -12.83 -11.46
CA ARG A 54 -24.84 -12.08 -10.27
C ARG A 54 -23.88 -12.24 -9.10
N LEU A 55 -23.19 -13.38 -9.03
CA LEU A 55 -22.16 -13.69 -8.07
C LEU A 55 -20.90 -14.16 -8.81
N CYS A 56 -19.77 -13.53 -8.55
CA CYS A 56 -18.44 -14.02 -8.91
C CYS A 56 -17.78 -14.58 -7.64
N LEU A 57 -17.71 -15.90 -7.56
CA LEU A 57 -17.08 -16.64 -6.48
C LEU A 57 -15.59 -16.82 -6.79
N ILE A 58 -14.72 -16.23 -5.98
CA ILE A 58 -13.28 -16.19 -6.20
C ILE A 58 -12.57 -17.15 -5.24
N CYS A 59 -11.92 -18.18 -5.78
CA CYS A 59 -11.15 -19.13 -4.99
C CYS A 59 -9.76 -18.59 -4.64
N TRP A 60 -9.50 -18.38 -3.36
CA TRP A 60 -8.19 -18.00 -2.81
C TRP A 60 -7.41 -19.23 -2.35
N SER A 61 -6.28 -19.48 -3.01
CA SER A 61 -5.34 -20.56 -2.71
C SER A 61 -3.91 -20.03 -2.75
N ARG A 62 -2.93 -20.87 -2.40
CA ARG A 62 -1.51 -20.46 -2.50
C ARG A 62 -1.09 -20.05 -3.91
N THR A 63 -1.73 -20.59 -4.95
CA THR A 63 -1.41 -20.32 -6.35
C THR A 63 -2.30 -19.24 -6.96
N SER A 64 -3.45 -18.91 -6.37
CA SER A 64 -4.29 -17.83 -6.87
C SER A 64 -3.91 -16.46 -6.33
N VAL A 65 -3.20 -16.40 -5.19
CA VAL A 65 -2.72 -15.14 -4.57
C VAL A 65 -1.29 -14.78 -4.98
N ASP A 66 -0.64 -15.66 -5.74
CA ASP A 66 0.71 -15.49 -6.24
C ASP A 66 0.64 -14.74 -7.58
N ASP A 67 1.40 -13.66 -7.73
CA ASP A 67 1.31 -12.78 -8.90
C ASP A 67 1.70 -13.48 -10.21
N ASP A 68 2.59 -14.48 -10.17
CA ASP A 68 3.05 -15.20 -11.36
C ASP A 68 2.01 -16.21 -11.87
N THR A 69 1.26 -16.83 -10.94
CA THR A 69 0.36 -17.97 -11.25
C THR A 69 -1.13 -17.65 -11.09
N GLY A 70 -1.44 -16.54 -10.43
CA GLY A 70 -2.79 -16.13 -10.02
C GLY A 70 -3.24 -14.76 -10.53
N ALA A 71 -2.42 -14.03 -11.30
CA ALA A 71 -2.76 -12.69 -11.81
C ALA A 71 -4.16 -12.61 -12.47
N ASP A 72 -4.51 -13.56 -13.34
CA ASP A 72 -5.83 -13.64 -13.97
C ASP A 72 -6.97 -13.71 -12.91
N VAL A 73 -6.77 -14.46 -11.82
CA VAL A 73 -7.76 -14.62 -10.74
C VAL A 73 -7.89 -13.34 -9.92
N ILE A 74 -6.78 -12.62 -9.70
CA ILE A 74 -6.75 -11.34 -9.00
C ILE A 74 -7.49 -10.27 -9.82
N ASP A 75 -7.20 -10.17 -11.12
CA ASP A 75 -7.90 -9.28 -12.05
C ASP A 75 -9.42 -9.56 -12.08
N GLU A 76 -9.80 -10.84 -12.16
CA GLU A 76 -11.21 -11.26 -12.12
C GLU A 76 -11.88 -10.91 -10.79
N ALA A 77 -11.14 -11.02 -9.67
CA ALA A 77 -11.63 -10.66 -8.36
C ALA A 77 -11.86 -9.15 -8.22
N GLU A 78 -11.00 -8.33 -8.81
CA GLU A 78 -11.12 -6.88 -8.80
C GLU A 78 -12.32 -6.42 -9.62
N ALA A 79 -12.47 -6.94 -10.84
CA ALA A 79 -13.63 -6.64 -11.68
C ALA A 79 -14.95 -7.12 -11.05
N ALA A 80 -14.93 -8.24 -10.32
CA ALA A 80 -16.07 -8.69 -9.52
C ALA A 80 -16.39 -7.72 -8.35
N LYS A 81 -15.34 -7.22 -7.67
CA LYS A 81 -15.45 -6.30 -6.53
C LYS A 81 -16.03 -4.96 -6.95
N GLU A 82 -15.56 -4.38 -8.05
CA GLU A 82 -16.06 -3.13 -8.62
C GLU A 82 -17.57 -3.20 -8.96
N ARG A 83 -18.05 -4.37 -9.39
CA ARG A 83 -19.47 -4.61 -9.71
C ARG A 83 -20.36 -4.92 -8.51
N GLY A 84 -19.80 -5.06 -7.30
CA GLY A 84 -20.56 -5.52 -6.15
C GLY A 84 -21.02 -6.98 -6.29
N ALA A 85 -20.31 -7.80 -7.06
CA ALA A 85 -20.60 -9.21 -7.33
C ALA A 85 -19.61 -10.18 -6.65
N TYR A 86 -18.67 -9.69 -5.84
CA TYR A 86 -17.56 -10.47 -5.29
C TYR A 86 -17.92 -11.24 -4.01
N LEU A 87 -17.56 -12.53 -3.99
CA LEU A 87 -17.43 -13.33 -2.76
C LEU A 87 -16.13 -14.14 -2.81
N GLY A 88 -15.26 -13.96 -1.82
CA GLY A 88 -14.04 -14.76 -1.68
C GLY A 88 -14.31 -16.11 -1.01
N LEU A 89 -13.61 -17.15 -1.45
CA LEU A 89 -13.63 -18.51 -0.90
C LEU A 89 -12.20 -18.97 -0.60
N LEU A 90 -11.86 -19.16 0.66
CA LEU A 90 -10.50 -19.51 1.07
C LEU A 90 -10.29 -21.03 1.01
N LEU A 91 -9.54 -21.51 0.02
CA LEU A 91 -9.19 -22.93 -0.20
C LEU A 91 -7.94 -23.36 0.57
N ASP A 92 -6.97 -22.46 0.74
CA ASP A 92 -5.76 -22.65 1.54
C ASP A 92 -5.65 -21.54 2.57
N LYS A 93 -4.95 -21.77 3.70
CA LYS A 93 -4.64 -20.68 4.63
C LYS A 93 -3.63 -19.73 3.98
N VAL A 94 -4.13 -18.66 3.38
CA VAL A 94 -3.35 -17.61 2.71
C VAL A 94 -3.87 -16.24 3.15
N GLU A 95 -3.00 -15.24 3.08
CA GLU A 95 -3.43 -13.85 3.20
C GLU A 95 -4.14 -13.44 1.90
N LEU A 96 -5.24 -12.70 2.02
CA LEU A 96 -5.95 -12.20 0.84
C LEU A 96 -5.09 -11.13 0.15
N PRO A 97 -5.14 -11.05 -1.20
CA PRO A 97 -4.47 -9.97 -1.91
C PRO A 97 -4.95 -8.60 -1.43
N PHE A 98 -4.09 -7.60 -1.64
CA PHE A 98 -4.37 -6.24 -1.21
C PHE A 98 -5.70 -5.74 -1.80
N GLY A 99 -6.44 -4.93 -1.03
CA GLY A 99 -7.78 -4.49 -1.42
C GLY A 99 -8.91 -5.51 -1.21
N PHE A 100 -8.63 -6.71 -0.70
CA PHE A 100 -9.64 -7.71 -0.31
C PHE A 100 -9.76 -7.95 1.20
N GLY A 101 -8.84 -7.43 2.02
CA GLY A 101 -8.85 -7.61 3.48
C GLY A 101 -10.05 -7.00 4.22
N GLY A 102 -10.83 -6.13 3.58
CA GLY A 102 -12.12 -5.62 4.09
C GLY A 102 -13.33 -6.49 3.76
N HIS A 103 -13.13 -7.57 2.99
CA HIS A 103 -14.15 -8.57 2.66
C HIS A 103 -13.86 -9.85 3.45
N GLU A 104 -14.88 -10.36 4.15
CA GLU A 104 -14.76 -11.63 4.87
C GLU A 104 -14.96 -12.79 3.87
N PRO A 105 -13.91 -13.57 3.56
CA PRO A 105 -14.05 -14.70 2.67
C PRO A 105 -14.71 -15.86 3.42
N VAL A 106 -15.37 -16.74 2.69
CA VAL A 106 -15.85 -18.00 3.23
C VAL A 106 -14.64 -18.90 3.50
N ASP A 107 -14.30 -19.10 4.76
CA ASP A 107 -13.14 -19.91 5.15
C ASP A 107 -13.49 -21.40 5.21
N VAL A 108 -13.05 -22.13 4.19
CA VAL A 108 -13.13 -23.60 4.13
C VAL A 108 -11.74 -24.23 4.09
N ALA A 109 -10.70 -23.48 4.47
CA ALA A 109 -9.32 -23.91 4.34
C ALA A 109 -8.89 -24.86 5.48
N PRO A 110 -8.14 -25.93 5.17
CA PRO A 110 -7.79 -26.40 3.84
C PRO A 110 -8.97 -27.15 3.18
N PHE A 111 -9.37 -26.70 1.99
CA PHE A 111 -10.50 -27.29 1.28
C PHE A 111 -10.11 -28.63 0.67
N ARG A 112 -10.83 -29.70 1.07
CA ARG A 112 -10.65 -31.06 0.54
C ARG A 112 -11.83 -31.53 -0.30
N GLY A 113 -12.92 -30.75 -0.30
CA GLY A 113 -14.18 -31.05 -0.96
C GLY A 113 -14.98 -32.13 -0.24
N THR A 114 -14.94 -32.15 1.08
CA THR A 114 -15.86 -32.98 1.87
C THR A 114 -17.30 -32.45 1.72
N ALA A 115 -18.31 -33.30 1.98
CA ALA A 115 -19.70 -32.89 1.88
C ALA A 115 -20.03 -31.66 2.77
N GLY A 116 -19.40 -31.56 3.95
CA GLY A 116 -19.56 -30.42 4.85
C GLY A 116 -18.95 -29.13 4.28
N GLU A 117 -17.73 -29.20 3.75
CA GLU A 117 -17.06 -28.05 3.13
C GLU A 117 -17.83 -27.56 1.90
N VAL A 118 -18.26 -28.46 1.01
CA VAL A 118 -19.09 -28.13 -0.15
C VAL A 118 -20.43 -27.54 0.29
N GLY A 119 -21.04 -28.08 1.35
CA GLY A 119 -22.26 -27.54 1.93
C GLY A 119 -22.10 -26.09 2.44
N ALA A 120 -20.95 -25.75 3.02
CA ALA A 120 -20.65 -24.38 3.46
C ALA A 120 -20.55 -23.40 2.28
N VAL A 121 -19.91 -23.82 1.17
CA VAL A 121 -19.83 -23.00 -0.05
C VAL A 121 -21.23 -22.75 -0.65
N VAL A 122 -22.05 -23.79 -0.73
CA VAL A 122 -23.44 -23.69 -1.22
C VAL A 122 -24.29 -22.76 -0.33
N ALA A 123 -24.11 -22.84 0.99
CA ALA A 123 -24.80 -21.96 1.92
C ALA A 123 -24.40 -20.50 1.72
N ALA A 124 -23.10 -20.21 1.60
CA ALA A 124 -22.63 -18.84 1.37
C ALA A 124 -23.09 -18.27 0.02
N ALA A 125 -23.09 -19.07 -1.05
CA ALA A 125 -23.62 -18.68 -2.34
C ALA A 125 -25.12 -18.36 -2.26
N ARG A 126 -25.90 -19.17 -1.53
CA ARG A 126 -27.32 -18.91 -1.28
C ARG A 126 -27.54 -17.59 -0.56
N ASP A 127 -26.77 -17.35 0.50
CA ASP A 127 -26.91 -16.16 1.33
C ASP A 127 -26.55 -14.91 0.51
N PHE A 128 -25.46 -14.94 -0.27
CA PHE A 128 -25.11 -13.88 -1.21
C PHE A 128 -26.20 -13.64 -2.27
N MET A 129 -26.78 -14.70 -2.84
CA MET A 129 -27.86 -14.55 -3.83
C MET A 129 -29.15 -13.96 -3.23
N ALA A 130 -29.33 -14.04 -1.91
CA ALA A 130 -30.44 -13.42 -1.20
C ALA A 130 -30.16 -11.95 -0.82
N SER A 131 -28.98 -11.64 -0.26
CA SER A 131 -28.67 -10.32 0.30
C SER A 131 -27.80 -9.42 -0.59
N GLY A 132 -27.17 -9.97 -1.63
CA GLY A 132 -26.12 -9.30 -2.40
C GLY A 132 -24.79 -9.24 -1.63
N GLN A 133 -23.81 -8.52 -2.19
CA GLN A 133 -22.52 -8.33 -1.54
C GLN A 133 -22.66 -7.50 -0.26
N ALA A 134 -22.14 -8.02 0.84
CA ALA A 134 -22.05 -7.29 2.10
C ALA A 134 -21.14 -6.07 1.94
N ALA A 135 -21.52 -4.93 2.52
CA ALA A 135 -20.66 -3.76 2.57
C ALA A 135 -19.32 -4.14 3.23
N PRO A 136 -18.17 -3.66 2.72
CA PRO A 136 -16.88 -3.92 3.34
C PRO A 136 -16.94 -3.50 4.82
N VAL A 137 -16.39 -4.34 5.71
CA VAL A 137 -16.30 -3.97 7.12
C VAL A 137 -15.34 -2.78 7.19
N ALA A 138 -15.87 -1.60 7.49
CA ALA A 138 -15.05 -0.42 7.73
C ALA A 138 -14.08 -0.72 8.87
N LEU A 139 -12.78 -0.52 8.64
CA LEU A 139 -11.80 -0.57 9.71
C LEU A 139 -12.25 0.40 10.81
N PRO A 140 -12.26 -0.02 12.09
CA PRO A 140 -12.72 0.83 13.17
C PRO A 140 -11.89 2.12 13.20
N GLU A 141 -12.56 3.27 13.30
CA GLU A 141 -11.88 4.55 13.47
C GLU A 141 -10.95 4.46 14.71
N PRO A 142 -9.70 4.96 14.61
CA PRO A 142 -8.81 4.98 15.77
C PRO A 142 -9.50 5.74 16.91
N PRO A 143 -9.47 5.21 18.15
CA PRO A 143 -10.22 5.80 19.25
C PRO A 143 -9.77 7.24 19.47
N PRO A 144 -10.71 8.18 19.72
CA PRO A 144 -10.36 9.56 20.00
C PRO A 144 -9.44 9.62 21.23
N PRO A 145 -8.45 10.54 21.25
CA PRO A 145 -7.55 10.66 22.39
C PRO A 145 -8.36 10.92 23.66
N PRO A 146 -8.01 10.31 24.80
CA PRO A 146 -8.80 10.43 26.01
C PRO A 146 -8.89 11.89 26.43
N GLY A 147 -10.11 12.43 26.43
CA GLY A 147 -10.39 13.76 26.94
C GLY A 147 -10.03 13.83 28.42
N ARG A 148 -9.25 14.84 28.81
CA ARG A 148 -8.86 15.08 30.21
C ARG A 148 -10.11 15.43 31.04
N PRO A 149 -10.52 14.64 32.04
CA PRO A 149 -11.51 15.11 32.98
C PRO A 149 -10.81 15.79 34.15
N ILE A 150 -11.22 17.02 34.45
CA ILE A 150 -11.05 17.62 35.77
C ILE A 150 -12.37 17.41 36.50
N ASN A 151 -12.41 16.59 37.56
CA ASN A 151 -13.24 16.93 38.72
C ASN A 151 -12.75 16.30 40.04
N LYS A 152 -12.99 17.08 41.09
CA LYS A 152 -12.60 16.98 42.48
C LYS A 152 -13.49 15.97 43.22
N ALA A 153 -13.05 14.74 43.38
CA ALA A 153 -13.61 13.83 44.39
C ALA A 153 -12.62 12.71 44.68
N TRP A 154 -11.55 13.05 45.40
CA TRP A 154 -10.61 12.09 45.96
C TRP A 154 -10.85 11.99 47.46
N VAL A 155 -11.49 10.92 47.93
CA VAL A 155 -11.20 10.32 49.25
C VAL A 155 -11.49 8.81 49.18
N ALA A 156 -10.54 8.03 49.71
CA ALA A 156 -10.58 6.60 50.04
C ALA A 156 -10.28 5.58 48.92
N GLY A 157 -8.99 5.31 48.71
CA GLY A 157 -8.55 4.13 47.93
C GLY A 157 -7.03 3.93 47.90
N ALA A 158 -6.28 4.34 48.93
CA ALA A 158 -4.83 4.54 48.81
C ALA A 158 -3.94 3.31 49.11
N ILE A 159 -4.48 2.11 49.33
CA ILE A 159 -3.63 0.92 49.63
C ILE A 159 -3.73 -0.17 48.55
N GLY A 160 -4.88 -0.34 47.88
CA GLY A 160 -5.01 -1.26 46.73
C GLY A 160 -4.34 -0.76 45.44
N ALA A 161 -4.19 0.56 45.30
CA ALA A 161 -3.67 1.19 44.08
C ALA A 161 -2.16 1.01 43.88
N LEU A 162 -1.36 0.81 44.94
CA LEU A 162 0.10 0.68 44.80
C LEU A 162 0.53 -0.72 44.32
N VAL A 163 -0.19 -1.77 44.70
CA VAL A 163 0.09 -3.13 44.21
C VAL A 163 -0.40 -3.29 42.76
N LEU A 164 -1.55 -2.69 42.43
CA LEU A 164 -2.08 -2.70 41.07
C LEU A 164 -1.29 -1.77 40.13
N ALA A 165 -0.83 -0.60 40.58
CA ALA A 165 0.05 0.28 39.81
C ALA A 165 1.47 -0.29 39.64
N GLY A 166 1.96 -1.05 40.63
CA GLY A 166 3.21 -1.80 40.49
C GLY A 166 3.12 -2.92 39.45
N ALA A 167 2.01 -3.67 39.44
CA ALA A 167 1.76 -4.74 38.47
C ALA A 167 1.47 -4.20 37.06
N ILE A 168 0.65 -3.16 36.93
CA ILE A 168 0.36 -2.47 35.66
C ILE A 168 1.61 -1.74 35.15
N GLY A 169 2.38 -1.11 36.03
CA GLY A 169 3.66 -0.49 35.68
C GLY A 169 4.67 -1.51 35.17
N PHE A 170 4.82 -2.66 35.84
CA PHE A 170 5.69 -3.75 35.40
C PHE A 170 5.24 -4.39 34.08
N PHE A 171 3.92 -4.49 33.84
CA PHE A 171 3.38 -5.03 32.58
C PHE A 171 3.53 -4.02 31.42
N LEU A 172 3.26 -2.74 31.63
CA LEU A 172 3.41 -1.68 30.62
C LEU A 172 4.88 -1.37 30.29
N LEU A 173 5.79 -1.46 31.27
CA LEU A 173 7.24 -1.29 31.05
C LEU A 173 7.88 -2.49 30.31
N ARG A 174 7.31 -3.70 30.42
CA ARG A 174 7.75 -4.87 29.63
C ARG A 174 7.19 -4.87 28.20
N SER A 175 6.10 -4.15 27.94
CA SER A 175 5.46 -4.06 26.62
C SER A 175 6.05 -2.99 25.69
N ALA A 176 7.03 -2.19 26.15
CA ALA A 176 7.59 -1.06 25.38
C ALA A 176 9.06 -1.29 24.97
N ALA A 177 9.47 -2.53 24.72
CA ALA A 177 10.71 -2.75 23.98
C ALA A 177 10.51 -2.22 22.55
N PRO A 178 11.33 -1.27 22.06
CA PRO A 178 11.14 -0.72 20.74
C PRO A 178 11.22 -1.84 19.69
N SER A 179 10.29 -1.81 18.74
CA SER A 179 10.22 -2.81 17.66
C SER A 179 11.49 -2.77 16.81
N LEU A 180 11.77 -3.85 16.08
CA LEU A 180 12.90 -3.88 15.14
C LEU A 180 12.85 -2.67 14.19
N ALA A 181 11.67 -2.36 13.64
CA ALA A 181 11.47 -1.19 12.81
C ALA A 181 11.88 0.11 13.50
N GLN A 182 11.46 0.32 14.76
CA GLN A 182 11.82 1.53 15.53
C GLN A 182 13.32 1.66 15.78
N LYS A 183 14.05 0.54 15.86
CA LYS A 183 15.51 0.54 16.01
C LYS A 183 16.24 0.73 14.68
N VAL A 184 15.69 0.20 13.58
CA VAL A 184 16.28 0.24 12.24
C VAL A 184 16.07 1.58 11.54
N GLU A 185 14.90 2.19 11.68
CA GLU A 185 14.50 3.42 10.98
C GLU A 185 15.53 4.58 11.11
N PRO A 186 16.08 4.88 12.31
CA PRO A 186 17.08 5.94 12.46
C PRO A 186 18.42 5.63 11.79
N HIS A 187 18.73 4.35 11.54
CA HIS A 187 19.93 3.95 10.81
C HIS A 187 19.71 4.06 9.30
N LEU A 188 18.55 3.63 8.80
CA LEU A 188 18.16 3.78 7.39
C LEU A 188 18.23 5.24 6.94
N ALA A 189 17.75 6.17 7.76
CA ALA A 189 17.76 7.60 7.45
C ALA A 189 19.18 8.21 7.31
N ARG A 190 20.21 7.52 7.80
CA ARG A 190 21.61 7.97 7.76
C ARG A 190 22.42 7.37 6.62
N ILE A 191 21.88 6.39 5.90
CA ILE A 191 22.57 5.76 4.77
C ILE A 191 22.73 6.81 3.66
N ASP A 192 23.97 6.98 3.20
CA ASP A 192 24.28 7.84 2.06
C ASP A 192 23.74 7.23 0.78
N CYS A 193 23.34 8.07 -0.17
CA CYS A 193 22.70 7.63 -1.41
C CYS A 193 21.46 6.75 -1.18
N ALA A 194 20.70 7.01 -0.14
CA ALA A 194 19.51 6.24 0.17
C ALA A 194 18.40 7.10 0.77
N TRP A 195 17.17 6.76 0.40
CA TRP A 195 15.99 7.18 1.11
C TRP A 195 15.15 5.95 1.41
N LEU A 196 15.38 5.39 2.59
CA LEU A 196 14.77 4.13 2.99
C LEU A 196 13.84 4.31 4.21
N HIS A 197 12.86 3.43 4.23
CA HIS A 197 11.93 3.19 5.33
C HIS A 197 11.73 1.70 5.49
N VAL A 198 11.36 1.27 6.70
CA VAL A 198 10.83 -0.06 6.90
C VAL A 198 9.45 -0.17 6.24
N ASP A 199 9.23 -1.24 5.49
CA ASP A 199 7.93 -1.57 4.92
C ASP A 199 6.91 -1.76 6.05
N PRO A 200 5.81 -0.99 6.09
CA PRO A 200 4.80 -1.14 7.13
C PRO A 200 4.15 -2.54 7.13
N ILE A 201 4.17 -3.27 6.02
CA ILE A 201 3.65 -4.63 5.91
C ILE A 201 4.65 -5.62 6.52
N GLN A 202 5.90 -5.60 6.05
CA GLN A 202 6.98 -6.41 6.59
C GLN A 202 7.75 -5.61 7.65
N SER A 203 7.12 -5.39 8.80
CA SER A 203 7.67 -4.53 9.87
C SER A 203 8.74 -5.20 10.73
N GLY A 204 9.01 -6.49 10.53
CA GLY A 204 9.92 -7.29 11.34
C GLY A 204 9.29 -7.94 12.58
N ALA A 205 7.98 -7.80 12.79
CA ALA A 205 7.28 -8.35 13.95
C ALA A 205 7.31 -9.89 14.03
N ASP A 206 7.33 -10.55 12.88
CA ASP A 206 7.43 -12.00 12.69
C ASP A 206 8.85 -12.46 12.28
N GLY A 207 9.82 -11.54 12.34
CA GLY A 207 11.18 -11.73 11.86
C GLY A 207 11.38 -11.44 10.37
N HIS A 208 10.34 -11.06 9.63
CA HIS A 208 10.43 -10.66 8.22
C HIS A 208 10.36 -9.13 8.14
N ILE A 209 11.46 -8.51 7.69
CA ILE A 209 11.53 -7.05 7.56
C ILE A 209 11.71 -6.67 6.09
N GLY A 210 10.88 -5.78 5.57
CA GLY A 210 10.98 -5.24 4.23
C GLY A 210 11.56 -3.83 4.28
N LEU A 211 12.32 -3.47 3.26
CA LEU A 211 12.73 -2.10 3.01
C LEU A 211 11.98 -1.57 1.79
N ILE A 212 11.55 -0.32 1.88
CA ILE A 212 10.94 0.42 0.77
C ILE A 212 11.72 1.71 0.53
N GLY A 213 11.74 2.18 -0.71
CA GLY A 213 12.35 3.46 -1.08
C GLY A 213 13.39 3.33 -2.18
N VAL A 214 14.53 4.01 -2.03
CA VAL A 214 15.64 3.98 -2.99
C VAL A 214 16.98 3.83 -2.30
N ALA A 215 17.91 3.11 -2.92
CA ALA A 215 19.30 3.04 -2.46
C ALA A 215 20.27 2.83 -3.62
N GLY A 216 21.47 3.41 -3.51
CA GLY A 216 22.59 3.10 -4.39
C GLY A 216 23.16 1.69 -4.19
N ASP A 217 23.01 1.16 -2.98
CA ASP A 217 23.36 -0.22 -2.63
C ASP A 217 22.30 -0.83 -1.70
N PRO A 218 21.20 -1.40 -2.25
CA PRO A 218 20.18 -2.08 -1.46
C PRO A 218 20.73 -3.26 -0.64
N ALA A 219 21.81 -3.91 -1.11
CA ALA A 219 22.41 -5.03 -0.39
C ALA A 219 23.16 -4.57 0.87
N ALA A 220 23.85 -3.44 0.82
CA ALA A 220 24.45 -2.80 2.00
C ALA A 220 23.38 -2.34 3.00
N ALA A 221 22.26 -1.79 2.53
CA ALA A 221 21.14 -1.43 3.40
C ALA A 221 20.56 -2.67 4.12
N ARG A 222 20.39 -3.77 3.40
CA ARG A 222 20.01 -5.06 4.00
C ARG A 222 21.01 -5.53 5.04
N GLN A 223 22.31 -5.45 4.75
CA GLN A 223 23.34 -5.86 5.70
C GLN A 223 23.31 -5.02 6.98
N MET A 224 23.11 -3.70 6.85
CA MET A 224 22.95 -2.81 8.00
C MET A 224 21.79 -3.24 8.90
N VAL A 225 20.65 -3.64 8.33
CA VAL A 225 19.49 -4.14 9.10
C VAL A 225 19.87 -5.38 9.91
N LEU A 226 20.60 -6.32 9.30
CA LEU A 226 21.09 -7.53 9.98
C LEU A 226 22.07 -7.18 11.12
N ASP A 227 22.95 -6.22 10.90
CA ASP A 227 23.92 -5.78 11.91
C ASP A 227 23.23 -5.12 13.11
N VAL A 228 22.24 -4.25 12.87
CA VAL A 228 21.41 -3.64 13.91
C VAL A 228 20.62 -4.71 14.67
N ALA A 229 20.00 -5.66 13.96
CA ALA A 229 19.28 -6.76 14.59
C ALA A 229 20.19 -7.61 15.48
N GLY A 230 21.41 -7.93 15.01
CA GLY A 230 22.41 -8.66 15.77
C GLY A 230 22.86 -7.91 17.02
N ALA A 231 23.18 -6.62 16.90
CA ALA A 231 23.58 -5.78 18.04
C ALA A 231 22.48 -5.65 19.11
N GLU A 232 21.22 -5.68 18.67
CA GLU A 232 20.03 -5.54 19.52
C GLU A 232 19.47 -6.89 20.02
N ASN A 233 20.14 -8.01 19.70
CA ASN A 233 19.68 -9.39 19.96
C ASN A 233 18.24 -9.66 19.47
N LEU A 234 17.87 -9.09 18.33
CA LEU A 234 16.57 -9.27 17.68
C LEU A 234 16.67 -10.37 16.61
N THR A 235 15.65 -11.22 16.55
CA THR A 235 15.58 -12.28 15.53
C THR A 235 15.07 -11.71 14.21
N VAL A 236 15.88 -11.83 13.16
CA VAL A 236 15.50 -11.54 11.76
C VAL A 236 15.70 -12.80 10.93
N ARG A 237 14.65 -13.22 10.25
CA ARG A 237 14.60 -14.38 9.35
C ARG A 237 14.91 -13.99 7.92
N SER A 238 14.37 -12.86 7.47
CA SER A 238 14.66 -12.32 6.14
C SER A 238 14.57 -10.81 6.14
N VAL A 239 15.31 -10.22 5.20
CA VAL A 239 15.24 -8.80 4.86
C VAL A 239 14.91 -8.70 3.37
N SER A 240 13.69 -8.28 3.02
CA SER A 240 13.30 -8.03 1.63
C SER A 240 13.71 -6.62 1.22
N ILE A 241 14.17 -6.51 -0.03
CA ILE A 241 14.54 -5.25 -0.69
C ILE A 241 13.84 -5.12 -2.04
N ASP A 242 12.79 -5.91 -2.28
CA ASP A 242 12.11 -5.99 -3.58
C ASP A 242 11.37 -4.69 -3.91
N LYS A 243 11.02 -3.92 -2.86
CA LYS A 243 10.40 -2.60 -2.96
C LYS A 243 11.42 -1.45 -2.85
N VAL A 244 12.70 -1.72 -3.07
CA VAL A 244 13.76 -0.72 -3.11
C VAL A 244 14.21 -0.50 -4.55
N ALA A 245 14.02 0.73 -5.04
CA ALA A 245 14.60 1.16 -6.30
C ALA A 245 16.13 1.22 -6.19
N THR A 246 16.84 0.71 -7.19
CA THR A 246 18.30 0.86 -7.29
C THR A 246 18.61 2.10 -8.11
N ILE A 247 19.46 2.99 -7.58
CA ILE A 247 19.95 4.18 -8.28
C ILE A 247 21.46 4.05 -8.54
N ASP A 248 21.95 4.55 -9.68
CA ASP A 248 23.40 4.56 -9.94
C ASP A 248 24.10 5.49 -8.92
N PRO A 249 25.22 5.07 -8.29
CA PRO A 249 25.94 5.91 -7.34
C PRO A 249 26.39 7.30 -7.85
N ARG A 250 26.47 7.49 -9.17
CA ARG A 250 26.76 8.81 -9.77
C ARG A 250 25.58 9.78 -9.64
N GLU A 251 24.38 9.24 -9.45
CA GLU A 251 23.11 9.97 -9.42
C GLU A 251 22.60 10.23 -8.00
N CYS A 252 23.34 9.78 -6.97
CA CYS A 252 23.08 10.07 -5.56
C CYS A 252 22.85 11.54 -5.21
N PRO A 253 23.40 12.57 -5.90
CA PRO A 253 23.07 13.96 -5.59
C PRO A 253 21.56 14.27 -5.62
N ALA A 254 20.76 13.54 -6.42
CA ALA A 254 19.30 13.65 -6.45
C ALA A 254 18.63 13.16 -5.14
N ILE A 255 19.31 12.29 -4.39
CA ILE A 255 18.82 11.69 -3.14
C ILE A 255 19.43 12.38 -1.92
N ASP A 256 20.75 12.62 -1.94
CA ASP A 256 21.49 13.12 -0.80
C ASP A 256 21.19 14.58 -0.48
N GLU A 257 20.95 15.43 -1.49
CA GLU A 257 20.59 16.82 -1.23
C GLU A 257 19.25 16.97 -0.50
N PRO A 258 18.13 16.32 -0.93
CA PRO A 258 16.91 16.35 -0.14
C PRO A 258 17.06 15.60 1.19
N ARG A 259 17.86 14.52 1.27
CA ARG A 259 18.11 13.81 2.54
C ARG A 259 18.73 14.69 3.61
N ARG A 260 19.58 15.65 3.25
CA ARG A 260 20.11 16.68 4.17
C ARG A 260 19.00 17.47 4.88
N LEU A 261 17.84 17.60 4.26
CA LEU A 261 16.68 18.32 4.78
C LEU A 261 15.72 17.42 5.57
N ARG A 262 15.80 16.09 5.43
CA ARG A 262 14.87 15.12 6.02
C ARG A 262 14.79 15.28 7.54
N LYS A 263 13.59 15.55 8.06
CA LYS A 263 13.29 15.42 9.50
C LYS A 263 12.58 14.09 9.76
N LEU A 264 12.81 13.53 10.95
CA LEU A 264 12.16 12.29 11.40
C LEU A 264 11.13 12.57 12.51
N PRO A 265 10.02 11.80 12.57
CA PRO A 265 9.58 10.83 11.55
C PRO A 265 9.09 11.53 10.27
N GLY A 266 9.21 10.86 9.12
CA GLY A 266 8.65 11.33 7.84
C GLY A 266 7.12 11.18 7.78
N GLY A 267 6.58 11.00 6.57
CA GLY A 267 5.15 10.72 6.35
C GLY A 267 4.31 11.91 5.91
N ARG A 268 4.95 12.97 5.41
CA ARG A 268 4.34 14.10 4.72
C ARG A 268 3.92 13.77 3.30
N LEU A 269 4.59 12.81 2.68
CA LEU A 269 4.33 12.35 1.33
C LEU A 269 4.00 10.86 1.34
N ARG A 270 2.92 10.45 0.68
CA ARG A 270 2.46 9.06 0.61
C ARG A 270 1.85 8.76 -0.75
N VAL A 271 2.03 7.55 -1.26
CA VAL A 271 1.11 6.99 -2.26
C VAL A 271 -0.13 6.51 -1.50
N THR A 272 -1.31 6.82 -2.02
CA THR A 272 -2.59 6.34 -1.49
C THR A 272 -3.30 5.51 -2.55
N GLY A 273 -3.98 4.43 -2.12
CA GLY A 273 -4.49 3.42 -3.06
C GLY A 273 -3.36 2.63 -3.74
N ASP A 274 -3.71 1.82 -4.73
CA ASP A 274 -2.72 1.11 -5.53
C ASP A 274 -1.97 2.10 -6.45
N PRO A 275 -0.64 1.99 -6.64
CA PRO A 275 0.15 2.92 -7.46
C PRO A 275 -0.17 2.93 -8.98
N PHE A 276 -1.33 2.37 -9.38
CA PHE A 276 -1.56 1.80 -10.68
C PHE A 276 -3.03 1.84 -11.11
N PHE A 277 -3.54 3.04 -11.36
CA PHE A 277 -4.81 3.15 -12.05
C PHE A 277 -4.51 3.48 -13.51
N LEU A 278 -5.01 2.67 -14.44
CA LEU A 278 -5.20 3.21 -15.79
C LEU A 278 -6.31 4.23 -15.66
N ASP A 279 -6.00 5.48 -15.95
CA ASP A 279 -7.01 6.49 -16.12
C ASP A 279 -7.92 6.06 -17.29
N PRO A 280 -9.20 5.74 -17.07
CA PRO A 280 -10.07 5.30 -18.15
C PRO A 280 -10.34 6.42 -19.16
N ALA A 281 -10.13 7.69 -18.80
CA ALA A 281 -10.29 8.83 -19.70
C ALA A 281 -9.09 9.02 -20.62
N THR A 282 -7.86 8.80 -20.13
CA THR A 282 -6.63 9.07 -20.88
C THR A 282 -5.85 7.81 -21.31
N GLY A 283 -6.18 6.65 -20.73
CA GLY A 283 -5.45 5.39 -20.93
C GLY A 283 -4.04 5.40 -20.32
N GLN A 284 -3.69 6.40 -19.51
CA GLN A 284 -2.37 6.54 -18.89
C GLN A 284 -2.35 5.95 -17.50
N SER A 285 -1.21 5.36 -17.11
CA SER A 285 -0.95 4.97 -15.73
C SER A 285 -0.83 6.20 -14.84
N LEU A 286 -1.56 6.21 -13.73
CA LEU A 286 -1.46 7.23 -12.69
C LEU A 286 -1.18 6.60 -11.33
N ALA A 287 -0.53 7.37 -10.47
CA ALA A 287 -0.44 7.10 -9.04
C ALA A 287 -1.17 8.20 -8.27
N ARG A 288 -1.87 7.85 -7.19
CA ARG A 288 -2.50 8.83 -6.32
C ARG A 288 -1.59 9.15 -5.14
N VAL A 289 -1.38 10.43 -4.91
CA VAL A 289 -0.36 10.91 -3.97
C VAL A 289 -0.98 11.89 -3.00
N ALA A 290 -0.69 11.68 -1.72
CA ALA A 290 -1.12 12.54 -0.63
C ALA A 290 0.06 13.35 -0.08
N ILE A 291 -0.13 14.66 0.05
CA ILE A 291 0.80 15.61 0.68
C ILE A 291 0.15 16.19 1.94
N SER A 292 0.90 16.25 3.04
CA SER A 292 0.47 16.85 4.30
C SER A 292 1.40 17.97 4.75
N LEU A 293 0.85 19.18 4.87
CA LEU A 293 1.52 20.33 5.44
C LEU A 293 1.08 20.59 6.88
N ALA A 294 2.04 20.95 7.72
CA ALA A 294 1.79 21.52 9.03
C ALA A 294 1.48 23.02 8.91
N ALA A 295 0.82 23.59 9.93
CA ALA A 295 0.48 25.02 9.96
C ALA A 295 1.70 25.96 9.85
N LYS A 296 2.90 25.48 10.19
CA LYS A 296 4.16 26.23 10.07
C LYS A 296 4.73 26.25 8.64
N ASP A 297 4.30 25.33 7.78
CA ASP A 297 4.85 25.18 6.45
C ASP A 297 4.20 26.22 5.53
N LYS A 298 4.97 27.24 5.16
CA LYS A 298 4.53 28.35 4.29
C LYS A 298 4.96 28.16 2.84
N SER A 299 5.76 27.13 2.57
CA SER A 299 6.23 26.76 1.24
C SER A 299 6.19 25.26 1.09
N VAL A 300 5.96 24.83 -0.15
CA VAL A 300 5.93 23.44 -0.58
C VAL A 300 6.36 23.41 -2.04
N ALA A 301 7.26 22.49 -2.39
CA ALA A 301 7.64 22.19 -3.76
C ALA A 301 7.66 20.67 -3.93
N LEU A 302 7.12 20.18 -5.05
CA LEU A 302 7.08 18.76 -5.41
C LEU A 302 7.99 18.51 -6.61
N PHE A 303 8.69 17.40 -6.55
CA PHE A 303 9.67 16.99 -7.55
C PHE A 303 9.43 15.54 -7.94
N GLY A 304 9.55 15.24 -9.23
CA GLY A 304 9.71 13.88 -9.73
C GLY A 304 11.19 13.54 -9.83
N VAL A 305 11.56 12.31 -9.50
CA VAL A 305 12.92 11.80 -9.66
C VAL A 305 12.88 10.39 -10.26
N GLU A 306 13.73 10.18 -11.25
CA GLU A 306 13.88 8.88 -11.92
C GLU A 306 15.09 8.11 -11.38
N PRO A 307 15.18 6.78 -11.59
CA PRO A 307 16.38 6.00 -11.33
C PRO A 307 17.61 6.50 -12.09
N SER A 308 17.41 7.24 -13.17
CA SER A 308 18.44 7.91 -13.95
C SER A 308 19.06 9.12 -13.23
N GLY A 309 18.54 9.53 -12.07
CA GLY A 309 18.97 10.73 -11.35
C GLY A 309 18.38 12.04 -11.87
N VAL A 310 17.61 11.98 -12.96
CA VAL A 310 16.93 13.13 -13.53
C VAL A 310 15.84 13.59 -12.56
N VAL A 311 15.82 14.89 -12.28
CA VAL A 311 14.85 15.52 -11.38
C VAL A 311 14.03 16.56 -12.13
N THR A 312 12.70 16.45 -12.01
CA THR A 312 11.73 17.35 -12.63
C THR A 312 11.05 18.20 -11.57
N TRP A 313 11.02 19.52 -11.75
CA TRP A 313 10.26 20.45 -10.92
C TRP A 313 8.77 20.35 -11.22
N ALA A 314 8.10 19.38 -10.60
CA ALA A 314 6.70 19.04 -10.89
C ALA A 314 5.73 20.14 -10.42
N LEU A 315 5.90 20.64 -9.19
CA LEU A 315 5.14 21.78 -8.65
C LEU A 315 6.13 22.67 -7.89
N PRO A 316 6.53 23.83 -8.43
CA PRO A 316 7.68 24.58 -7.90
C PRO A 316 7.40 25.36 -6.60
N ASP A 317 6.12 25.61 -6.28
CA ASP A 317 5.72 26.37 -5.11
C ASP A 317 4.25 26.07 -4.69
N ALA A 318 3.82 26.71 -3.60
CA ALA A 318 2.45 26.60 -3.10
C ALA A 318 1.39 27.12 -4.10
N LYS A 319 1.74 28.09 -4.95
CA LYS A 319 0.80 28.62 -5.96
C LYS A 319 0.53 27.58 -7.04
N ALA A 320 1.53 26.78 -7.42
CA ALA A 320 1.35 25.66 -8.35
C ALA A 320 0.43 24.57 -7.76
N ILE A 321 0.52 24.29 -6.45
CA ILE A 321 -0.41 23.38 -5.78
C ILE A 321 -1.82 23.94 -5.75
N ASP A 322 -1.98 25.23 -5.43
CA ASP A 322 -3.29 25.89 -5.45
C ASP A 322 -3.91 25.90 -6.85
N ALA A 323 -3.10 25.96 -7.90
CA ALA A 323 -3.56 25.89 -9.29
C ALA A 323 -4.09 24.49 -9.68
N LEU A 324 -3.76 23.42 -8.94
CA LEU A 324 -4.32 22.09 -9.19
C LEU A 324 -5.84 22.05 -9.02
N LYS A 325 -6.45 22.99 -8.28
CA LYS A 325 -7.91 23.07 -8.14
C LYS A 325 -8.64 23.32 -9.45
N ASP A 326 -7.94 23.94 -10.40
CA ASP A 326 -8.46 24.30 -11.70
C ASP A 326 -8.06 23.25 -12.76
N ALA A 327 -7.36 22.19 -12.36
CA ALA A 327 -6.88 21.10 -13.20
C ALA A 327 -7.66 19.80 -12.93
N ASP A 328 -7.87 19.00 -13.98
CA ASP A 328 -8.53 17.70 -13.88
C ASP A 328 -7.51 16.63 -13.44
N VAL A 329 -7.10 16.67 -12.17
CA VAL A 329 -6.10 15.78 -11.58
C VAL A 329 -6.70 14.90 -10.47
N GLY A 330 -8.03 14.76 -10.44
CA GLY A 330 -8.71 14.04 -9.36
C GLY A 330 -8.42 14.62 -7.97
N LEU A 331 -8.28 15.95 -7.87
CA LEU A 331 -7.92 16.62 -6.61
C LEU A 331 -8.99 16.38 -5.54
N VAL A 332 -8.63 15.67 -4.49
CA VAL A 332 -9.41 15.55 -3.26
C VAL A 332 -8.77 16.41 -2.18
N LYS A 333 -9.43 17.50 -1.82
CA LYS A 333 -8.99 18.35 -0.70
C LYS A 333 -9.58 17.82 0.61
N ALA A 334 -8.79 17.05 1.34
CA ALA A 334 -9.04 16.85 2.76
C ALA A 334 -8.68 18.16 3.49
N GLY A 335 -9.63 18.85 4.13
CA GLY A 335 -9.34 20.11 4.84
C GLY A 335 -8.11 20.02 5.77
N ASN A 336 -7.49 21.18 6.06
CA ASN A 336 -6.31 21.34 6.95
C ASN A 336 -4.92 21.06 6.32
N GLY A 337 -4.63 21.59 5.13
CA GLY A 337 -3.28 21.51 4.53
C GLY A 337 -2.91 20.11 4.02
N LYS A 338 -3.93 19.28 3.74
CA LYS A 338 -3.77 17.98 3.13
C LYS A 338 -4.34 18.01 1.71
N TRP A 339 -3.58 17.45 0.79
CA TRP A 339 -4.00 17.31 -0.60
C TRP A 339 -3.78 15.88 -1.03
N GLU A 340 -4.71 15.38 -1.82
CA GLU A 340 -4.56 14.14 -2.55
C GLU A 340 -4.90 14.39 -4.01
N PHE A 341 -4.03 13.98 -4.93
CA PHE A 341 -4.22 14.17 -6.36
C PHE A 341 -3.51 13.07 -7.14
N ASN A 342 -3.93 12.90 -8.40
CA ASN A 342 -3.30 11.99 -9.33
C ASN A 342 -2.06 12.62 -9.95
N ILE A 343 -1.00 11.84 -10.06
CA ILE A 343 0.16 12.15 -10.89
C ILE A 343 0.21 11.18 -12.06
N TYR A 344 0.70 11.65 -13.20
CA TYR A 344 0.77 10.89 -14.45
C TYR A 344 2.24 10.79 -14.87
N PRO A 345 2.95 9.75 -14.43
CA PRO A 345 4.31 9.52 -14.88
C PRO A 345 4.31 9.18 -16.38
N ASP A 346 5.26 9.76 -17.09
CA ASP A 346 5.46 9.59 -18.53
C ASP A 346 6.31 8.35 -18.88
N HIS A 347 6.67 7.57 -17.85
CA HIS A 347 7.49 6.38 -17.96
C HIS A 347 6.95 5.25 -17.07
N LEU A 348 7.40 4.04 -17.38
CA LEU A 348 7.18 2.84 -16.60
C LEU A 348 8.43 2.52 -15.78
N GLY A 349 8.28 1.67 -14.77
CA GLY A 349 9.32 1.29 -13.82
C GLY A 349 9.30 2.17 -12.57
N TRP A 350 10.43 2.24 -11.89
CA TRP A 350 10.54 2.99 -10.65
C TRP A 350 10.39 4.50 -10.90
N THR A 351 9.52 5.12 -10.12
CA THR A 351 9.33 6.57 -10.06
C THR A 351 9.47 7.01 -8.61
N GLY A 352 10.30 8.02 -8.37
CA GLY A 352 10.40 8.70 -7.10
C GLY A 352 9.65 10.02 -7.14
N LEU A 353 9.06 10.37 -6.00
CA LEU A 353 8.57 11.71 -5.73
C LEU A 353 9.17 12.18 -4.43
N PHE A 354 9.53 13.46 -4.36
CA PHE A 354 9.83 14.07 -3.09
C PHE A 354 9.25 15.47 -2.99
N VAL A 355 8.94 15.83 -1.75
CA VAL A 355 8.41 17.13 -1.37
C VAL A 355 9.43 17.84 -0.51
N VAL A 356 9.60 19.14 -0.72
CA VAL A 356 10.36 20.04 0.16
C VAL A 356 9.40 21.06 0.72
N VAL A 357 9.34 21.16 2.04
CA VAL A 357 8.47 22.10 2.75
C VAL A 357 9.30 22.99 3.67
N GLY A 358 8.84 24.23 3.88
CA GLY A 358 9.60 25.16 4.71
C GLY A 358 8.79 26.32 5.27
N ASP A 359 9.41 27.04 6.20
CA ASP A 359 8.82 28.21 6.88
C ASP A 359 8.73 29.47 6.00
N ARG A 360 9.30 29.42 4.80
CA ARG A 360 9.41 30.52 3.83
C ARG A 360 9.50 29.98 2.40
N PRO A 361 9.19 30.80 1.37
CA PRO A 361 9.41 30.42 -0.02
C PRO A 361 10.88 30.04 -0.30
N LEU A 362 11.08 29.13 -1.26
CA LEU A 362 12.40 28.80 -1.77
C LEU A 362 13.09 30.07 -2.27
N ALA A 363 14.38 30.27 -1.92
CA ALA A 363 15.12 31.46 -2.35
C ALA A 363 15.24 31.55 -3.89
N LYS A 364 15.22 30.40 -4.55
CA LYS A 364 15.12 30.27 -6.01
C LYS A 364 14.31 29.03 -6.34
N ALA A 365 13.14 29.22 -6.94
CA ALA A 365 12.37 28.14 -7.57
C ALA A 365 12.63 28.14 -9.08
N MET A 366 12.66 26.97 -9.69
CA MET A 366 12.70 26.84 -11.15
C MET A 366 11.27 26.80 -11.71
N PRO A 367 11.05 27.16 -12.99
CA PRO A 367 9.75 27.00 -13.62
C PRO A 367 9.25 25.55 -13.55
N GLN A 368 7.94 25.37 -13.46
CA GLN A 368 7.31 24.06 -13.54
C GLN A 368 7.71 23.33 -14.83
N GLY A 369 8.01 22.03 -14.73
CA GLY A 369 8.49 21.20 -15.84
C GLY A 369 9.99 21.35 -16.14
N THR A 370 10.73 22.15 -15.36
CA THR A 370 12.19 22.20 -15.49
C THR A 370 12.79 20.84 -15.13
N VAL A 371 13.58 20.28 -16.03
CA VAL A 371 14.31 19.02 -15.85
C VAL A 371 15.78 19.32 -15.58
N GLN A 372 16.36 18.68 -14.58
CA GLN A 372 17.76 18.87 -14.20
C GLN A 372 18.45 17.51 -13.96
N PRO A 373 19.71 17.35 -14.39
CA PRO A 373 20.55 16.24 -13.93
C PRO A 373 20.79 16.32 -12.42
N SER A 374 21.00 15.17 -11.77
CA SER A 374 21.15 15.03 -10.32
C SER A 374 22.07 16.07 -9.67
N ALA A 375 23.28 16.25 -10.22
CA ALA A 375 24.27 17.18 -9.67
C ALA A 375 23.87 18.66 -9.82
N GLU A 376 23.18 19.03 -10.90
CA GLU A 376 22.68 20.39 -11.09
C GLU A 376 21.50 20.68 -10.18
N PHE A 377 20.59 19.71 -10.07
CA PHE A 377 19.48 19.76 -9.12
C PHE A 377 19.99 19.97 -7.70
N ALA A 378 20.98 19.19 -7.25
CA ALA A 378 21.54 19.29 -5.91
C ALA A 378 22.09 20.70 -5.60
N ARG A 379 22.85 21.30 -6.54
CA ARG A 379 23.32 22.69 -6.39
C ARG A 379 22.17 23.69 -6.32
N THR A 380 21.14 23.48 -7.14
CA THR A 380 19.96 24.35 -7.20
C THR A 380 19.17 24.29 -5.90
N LEU A 381 18.84 23.08 -5.41
CA LEU A 381 18.12 22.88 -4.16
C LEU A 381 18.92 23.40 -2.96
N ARG A 382 20.24 23.18 -2.93
CA ARG A 382 21.11 23.73 -1.88
C ARG A 382 21.05 25.24 -1.81
N ALA A 383 21.14 25.92 -2.96
CA ALA A 383 21.04 27.37 -3.02
C ALA A 383 19.63 27.85 -2.62
N ALA A 384 18.58 27.14 -3.05
CA ALA A 384 17.19 27.46 -2.74
C ALA A 384 16.86 27.31 -1.24
N THR A 385 17.54 26.39 -0.55
CA THR A 385 17.34 26.03 0.87
C THR A 385 18.47 26.51 1.79
N ALA A 386 19.31 27.44 1.33
CA ALA A 386 20.47 27.93 2.08
C ALA A 386 20.11 28.66 3.39
N SER A 387 18.87 29.12 3.52
CA SER A 387 18.33 29.75 4.73
C SER A 387 16.91 29.29 4.99
N GLY A 388 16.48 29.32 6.25
CA GLY A 388 15.15 28.88 6.66
C GLY A 388 15.16 27.47 7.26
N GLU A 389 13.99 27.08 7.75
CA GLU A 389 13.76 25.77 8.33
C GLU A 389 13.06 24.89 7.30
N TRP A 390 13.76 23.86 6.85
CA TRP A 390 13.29 22.96 5.80
C TRP A 390 13.03 21.57 6.35
N ASP A 391 12.19 20.86 5.62
CA ASP A 391 11.91 19.44 5.79
C ASP A 391 11.69 18.85 4.40
N ALA A 392 12.10 17.61 4.22
CA ALA A 392 11.87 16.89 2.97
C ALA A 392 11.31 15.50 3.27
N ASP A 393 10.46 15.03 2.37
CA ASP A 393 9.96 13.66 2.38
C ASP A 393 9.97 13.08 0.98
N MET A 394 10.25 11.79 0.85
CA MET A 394 10.41 11.12 -0.44
C MET A 394 9.78 9.73 -0.39
N ILE A 395 9.13 9.38 -1.49
CA ILE A 395 8.56 8.06 -1.72
C ILE A 395 9.04 7.55 -3.07
N TRP A 396 9.18 6.23 -3.16
CA TRP A 396 9.44 5.53 -4.41
C TRP A 396 8.39 4.45 -4.58
N PHE A 397 7.86 4.36 -5.78
CA PHE A 397 6.89 3.35 -6.19
C PHE A 397 7.23 2.93 -7.61
N ARG A 398 6.80 1.74 -7.98
CA ARG A 398 7.04 1.19 -9.32
C ARG A 398 5.78 1.34 -10.15
N ILE A 399 5.94 1.51 -11.46
CA ILE A 399 4.87 1.57 -12.45
C ILE A 399 5.15 0.53 -13.57
N ASP A 400 4.83 -0.73 -13.36
CA ASP A 400 4.90 -1.77 -14.38
C ASP A 400 3.95 -1.58 -15.58
N SER A 401 4.40 -2.05 -16.75
CA SER A 401 3.52 -2.26 -17.91
C SER A 401 2.66 -3.48 -17.64
N ARG A 402 1.37 -3.38 -17.96
CA ARG A 402 0.49 -4.56 -18.07
C ARG A 402 0.98 -5.53 -19.14
#